data_AF-A0AAD3TXR2-F1
#
_entry.id   AF-A0AAD3TXR2-F1
#
_cell.length_a   1.000
_cell.length_b   1.000
_cell.length_c   1.000
_cell.angle_alpha   90.00
_cell.angle_beta   90.00
_cell.angle_gamma   90.00
#
_symmetry.space_group_name_H-M   'P 1'
#
loop_
_entity.id
_entity.type
_entity.pdbx_description
1 polymer ?
#
loop_
_entity_poly.entity_id
_entity_poly.type
_entity_poly.pdbx_seq_one_letter_code
_entity_poly.pdbx_strand_id
1 'polypeptide(L)' 'MERMVANRPGADELQNKNILKGDPNDVLAAKRSDLERSMRNNRLHKDIENRPSADELVKKGVLHADQLSPHE' A
#
# COMPACT_ATOMS: atom_id res chain seq x y z
N MET A 1 -2.64 -15.41 -34.18
CA MET A 1 -3.63 -14.75 -33.30
C MET A 1 -4.16 -15.71 -32.24
N GLU A 2 -4.60 -16.91 -32.62
CA GLU A 2 -5.14 -17.93 -31.70
C GLU A 2 -4.23 -18.29 -30.50
N ARG A 3 -2.91 -18.47 -30.75
CA ARG A 3 -1.93 -18.74 -29.69
C ARG A 3 -1.79 -17.63 -28.65
N MET A 4 -2.06 -16.37 -29.01
CA MET A 4 -1.97 -15.24 -28.08
C MET A 4 -3.21 -15.15 -27.18
N VAL A 5 -4.36 -15.61 -27.67
CA VAL A 5 -5.60 -15.69 -26.88
C VAL A 5 -5.53 -16.85 -25.90
N ALA A 6 -4.93 -17.98 -26.30
CA ALA A 6 -4.76 -19.16 -25.46
C ALA A 6 -3.91 -18.91 -24.19
N ASN A 7 -2.94 -18.00 -24.26
CA ASN A 7 -2.06 -17.65 -23.13
C ASN A 7 -2.49 -16.36 -22.40
N ARG A 8 -3.71 -15.88 -22.62
CA ARG A 8 -4.16 -14.64 -22.00
C ARG A 8 -4.36 -14.85 -20.48
N PRO A 9 -3.71 -14.04 -19.62
CA PRO A 9 -3.95 -14.10 -18.19
C PRO A 9 -5.39 -13.68 -17.86
N GLY A 10 -5.96 -14.32 -16.85
CA GLY A 10 -7.31 -14.02 -16.35
C GLY A 10 -7.41 -12.62 -15.72
N ALA A 11 -8.63 -12.09 -15.60
CA ALA A 11 -8.86 -10.78 -14.99
C ALA A 11 -8.36 -10.71 -13.54
N ASP A 12 -8.55 -11.78 -12.76
CA ASP A 12 -8.06 -11.90 -11.39
C ASP A 12 -6.53 -11.79 -11.30
N GLU A 13 -5.80 -12.48 -12.18
CA GLU A 13 -4.34 -12.40 -12.22
C GLU A 13 -3.87 -10.97 -12.53
N LEU A 14 -4.55 -10.27 -13.44
CA LEU A 14 -4.24 -8.88 -13.77
C LEU A 14 -4.55 -7.93 -12.61
N GLN A 15 -5.58 -8.19 -11.81
CA GLN A 15 -5.86 -7.44 -10.59
C GLN A 15 -4.80 -7.69 -9.51
N ASN A 16 -4.40 -8.94 -9.30
CA ASN A 16 -3.34 -9.32 -8.36
C ASN A 16 -1.99 -8.69 -8.73
N LYS A 17 -1.69 -8.61 -10.03
CA LYS A 17 -0.50 -7.91 -10.55
C LYS A 17 -0.66 -6.38 -10.56
N ASN A 18 -1.77 -5.85 -10.04
CA ASN A 18 -2.09 -4.43 -10.00
C ASN A 18 -2.17 -3.75 -11.39
N ILE A 19 -2.36 -4.54 -12.45
CA ILE A 19 -2.52 -4.09 -13.84
C ILE A 19 -3.96 -3.61 -14.07
N LEU A 20 -4.94 -4.39 -13.60
CA LEU A 20 -6.35 -4.03 -13.68
C LEU A 20 -6.80 -3.39 -12.35
N LYS A 21 -7.29 -2.15 -12.38
CA LYS A 21 -7.63 -1.35 -11.18
C LYS A 21 -9.02 -1.60 -10.60
N GLY A 22 -9.69 -2.68 -10.99
CA GLY A 22 -11.05 -3.00 -10.56
C GLY A 22 -11.76 -3.92 -11.55
N ASP A 23 -13.09 -3.96 -11.49
CA ASP A 23 -13.87 -4.69 -12.49
C ASP A 23 -13.74 -4.03 -13.87
N PRO A 24 -13.54 -4.79 -14.96
CA PRO A 24 -13.39 -4.21 -16.30
C PRO A 24 -14.63 -3.49 -16.82
N ASN A 25 -15.82 -3.75 -16.25
CA ASN A 25 -17.05 -3.04 -16.59
C ASN A 25 -17.27 -1.79 -15.70
N ASP A 26 -16.47 -1.59 -14.65
CA ASP A 26 -16.56 -0.44 -13.77
C ASP A 26 -15.76 0.75 -14.32
N VAL A 27 -16.48 1.66 -14.99
CA VAL A 27 -15.93 2.92 -15.53
C VAL A 27 -15.35 3.85 -14.44
N LEU A 28 -15.71 3.66 -13.18
CA LEU A 28 -15.22 4.46 -12.05
C LEU A 28 -14.02 3.83 -11.33
N ALA A 29 -13.58 2.64 -11.71
CA ALA A 29 -12.50 1.92 -11.04
C ALA A 29 -11.22 2.78 -10.90
N ALA A 30 -10.84 3.49 -11.96
CA ALA A 30 -9.68 4.40 -11.94
C ALA A 30 -9.86 5.53 -10.92
N LYS A 31 -11.00 6.22 -10.94
CA LYS A 31 -11.30 7.33 -10.03
C LYS A 31 -11.37 6.87 -8.56
N ARG A 32 -11.91 5.68 -8.31
CA ARG A 32 -11.93 5.07 -6.97
C ARG A 32 -10.51 4.79 -6.47
N SER A 33 -9.68 4.15 -7.29
CA SER A 33 -8.26 3.90 -6.98
C SER A 33 -7.50 5.20 -6.68
N ASP A 34 -7.73 6.26 -7.44
CA ASP A 34 -7.09 7.56 -7.22
C ASP A 34 -7.54 8.23 -5.91
N LEU A 35 -8.82 8.12 -5.58
CA LEU A 35 -9.36 8.59 -4.30
C LEU A 35 -8.75 7.80 -3.13
N GLU A 36 -8.73 6.47 -3.21
CA GLU A 36 -8.14 5.61 -2.19
C GLU A 36 -6.65 5.90 -2.00
N ARG A 37 -5.91 6.17 -3.08
CA ARG A 37 -4.51 6.59 -3.02
C ARG A 37 -4.37 7.92 -2.28
N SER A 38 -5.20 8.90 -2.61
CA SER A 38 -5.18 10.22 -1.95
C SER A 38 -5.52 10.12 -0.47
N MET A 39 -6.54 9.33 -0.11
CA MET A 39 -6.90 9.07 1.28
C MET A 39 -5.77 8.40 2.06
N ARG A 40 -5.11 7.39 1.46
CA ARG A 40 -3.93 6.74 2.07
C ARG A 40 -2.77 7.72 2.25
N ASN A 41 -2.52 8.58 1.26
CA ASN A 41 -1.48 9.60 1.35
C ASN A 41 -1.75 10.55 2.53
N ASN A 42 -2.96 11.10 2.63
CA ASN A 42 -3.33 12.02 3.71
C ASN A 42 -3.21 11.37 5.10
N ARG A 43 -3.63 10.10 5.24
CA ARG A 43 -3.47 9.35 6.48
C ARG A 43 -2.00 9.16 6.83
N LEU A 44 -1.21 8.68 5.87
CA LEU A 44 0.23 8.49 6.06
C LEU A 44 0.92 9.79 6.44
N HIS A 45 0.57 10.91 5.81
CA HIS A 45 1.12 12.22 6.13
C HIS A 45 0.85 12.58 7.59
N LYS A 46 -0.41 12.47 8.02
CA LYS A 46 -0.81 12.72 9.40
C LYS A 46 -0.09 11.79 10.40
N ASP A 47 0.06 10.52 10.06
CA ASP A 47 0.73 9.54 10.94
C ASP A 47 2.23 9.83 11.05
N ILE A 48 2.86 10.31 9.97
CA ILE A 48 4.27 10.74 9.97
C ILE A 48 4.45 12.02 10.80
N GLU A 49 3.56 13.00 10.66
CA GLU A 49 3.60 14.24 11.46
C GLU A 49 3.47 13.95 12.96
N ASN A 50 2.66 12.96 13.34
CA ASN A 50 2.46 12.55 14.73
C ASN A 50 3.37 11.40 15.16
N ARG A 51 4.43 11.11 14.41
CA ARG A 51 5.32 9.98 14.70
C ARG A 51 6.00 10.19 16.06
N PRO A 52 5.78 9.29 17.04
CA PRO A 52 6.38 9.42 18.36
C PRO A 52 7.90 9.24 18.27
N SER A 53 8.62 9.94 19.15
CA SER A 53 10.07 9.81 19.24
C SER A 53 10.45 8.43 19.78
N ALA A 54 11.68 7.98 19.47
CA ALA A 54 12.16 6.68 19.91
C ALA A 54 12.18 6.57 21.45
N ASP A 55 12.54 7.65 22.16
CA ASP A 55 12.49 7.74 23.63
C ASP A 55 11.07 7.54 24.17
N GLU A 56 10.06 8.15 23.53
CA GLU A 56 8.66 7.97 23.92
C GLU A 56 8.19 6.53 23.71
N LEU A 57 8.70 5.84 22.68
CA LEU A 57 8.42 4.43 22.44
C LEU A 57 9.09 3.53 23.48
N VAL A 58 10.30 3.86 23.95
CA VAL A 58 10.96 3.15 25.06
C VAL A 58 10.18 3.35 26.36
N LYS A 59 9.76 4.59 26.65
CA LYS A 59 8.94 4.90 27.84
C LYS A 59 7.59 4.17 27.82
N LYS A 60 7.00 3.96 26.65
CA LYS A 60 5.77 3.18 26.47
C LYS A 60 6.00 1.66 26.48
N GLY A 61 7.25 1.20 26.59
CA GLY A 61 7.61 -0.23 26.55
C GLY A 61 7.44 -0.88 25.17
N VAL A 62 7.30 -0.08 24.11
CA VAL A 62 7.16 -0.56 22.72
C VAL A 62 8.53 -0.86 22.11
N LEU A 63 9.55 -0.07 22.46
CA LEU A 63 10.93 -0.24 22.01
C LEU A 63 11.82 -0.57 23.22
N HIS A 64 12.80 -1.46 23.05
CA HIS A 64 13.83 -1.68 24.08
C HIS A 64 15.02 -0.75 23.83
N ALA A 65 15.63 -0.23 24.92
CA ALA A 65 16.74 0.72 24.84
C ALA A 65 17.96 0.16 24.08
N ASP A 66 18.17 -1.17 24.10
CA ASP A 66 19.23 -1.86 23.38
C ASP A 66 19.09 -1.74 21.84
N GLN A 67 17.86 -1.59 21.35
CA GLN A 67 17.52 -1.45 19.93
C GLN A 67 17.59 -0.01 19.42
N LEU A 68 17.90 0.98 20.28
CA LEU A 68 18.12 2.37 19.87
C LEU A 68 19.49 2.56 19.19
N SER A 69 20.41 1.63 19.39
CA SER A 69 21.67 1.56 18.68
C SER A 69 21.39 1.06 17.27
N PRO A 70 21.65 1.84 16.20
CA PRO A 70 21.67 1.28 14.86
C PRO A 70 22.70 0.17 14.88
N HIS A 71 22.27 -1.08 14.67
CA HIS A 71 23.20 -2.13 14.31
C HIS A 71 23.85 -1.67 12.98
N GLU A 72 25.14 -1.31 13.06
CA GLU A 72 25.99 -1.05 11.88
C GLU A 72 25.98 -2.24 10.91
#